data_AF-A0A9W6ZDZ7-F1
#
_entry.id   AF-A0A9W6ZDZ7-F1
#
_cell.length_a   1.000
_cell.length_b   1.000
_cell.length_c   1.000
_cell.angle_alpha   90.00
_cell.angle_beta   90.00
_cell.angle_gamma   90.00
#
_symmetry.space_group_name_H-M   'P 1'
#
loop_
_entity.id
_entity.type
_entity.pdbx_description
1 polymer ?
#
loop_
_entity_poly.entity_id
_entity_poly.type
_entity_poly.pdbx_seq_one_letter_code
_entity_poly.pdbx_strand_id
1 'polypeptide(L)'
;MRDLGKGVYVFDQIIGIYYVQLPIRMTVLTLGSEDGGDGKGLFVYAPIAPTEECLKLLQPLIDKHGPVKHIVLPSVAVEHKVNAGPFARRFPAAEFYAVDRQYSFPVDLPPGFLGLPSWTKKLPPSSDVMEVRPGSLPWDGQLSHEVITVLPGVKSAYQDAAFYHKSSKTLLVCDAVFGVTDTPPEIMVEVPEYRRALLFHARDNGASGQLPEDTADNRRKGWKRIVLLFNFFFPGAADVDLGLEPLKKLRLDYPWGWGGWQPVEWRGTEDRAFSAFSAGGRPTVLPIIEIILSRGDSGAEARRWVDRVTRWDFERVVPAHLDAELKIGREGFREAFEFAYEGRNKVRFCDEDARFLREAEEGFLNFAVYKSELGVLRGEEGCSL
;
A
#
# COMPACT_ATOMS: atom_id res chain seq x y z
N MET A 1 -0.09 -14.85 9.63
CA MET A 1 -1.21 -14.11 10.25
C MET A 1 -0.70 -13.54 11.55
N ARG A 2 -0.95 -12.26 11.85
CA ARG A 2 -0.64 -11.63 13.14
C ARG A 2 -1.93 -11.13 13.79
N ASP A 3 -2.10 -11.41 15.08
CA ASP A 3 -3.19 -10.85 15.90
C ASP A 3 -2.71 -9.53 16.50
N LEU A 4 -3.34 -8.42 16.10
CA LEU A 4 -3.04 -7.09 16.61
C LEU A 4 -3.86 -6.77 17.87
N GLY A 5 -4.67 -7.71 18.36
CA GLY A 5 -5.55 -7.54 19.50
C GLY A 5 -6.84 -6.79 19.17
N LYS A 6 -7.82 -6.89 20.09
CA LYS A 6 -9.16 -6.29 19.97
C LYS A 6 -9.89 -6.68 18.68
N GLY A 7 -9.72 -7.93 18.24
CA GLY A 7 -10.41 -8.46 17.06
C GLY A 7 -9.89 -7.94 15.73
N VAL A 8 -8.60 -7.57 15.64
CA VAL A 8 -7.94 -7.12 14.41
C VAL A 8 -6.82 -8.08 14.05
N TYR A 9 -6.95 -8.71 12.88
CA TYR A 9 -6.01 -9.70 12.38
C TYR A 9 -5.45 -9.27 11.04
N VAL A 10 -4.15 -9.44 10.82
CA VAL A 10 -3.51 -9.12 9.54
C VAL A 10 -2.87 -10.34 8.90
N PHE A 11 -3.03 -10.44 7.59
CA PHE A 11 -2.51 -11.51 6.75
C PHE A 11 -1.64 -10.87 5.69
N ASP A 12 -0.34 -11.21 5.72
CA ASP A 12 0.64 -10.71 4.76
C ASP A 12 0.93 -11.79 3.71
N GLN A 13 0.99 -11.38 2.45
CA GLN A 13 1.60 -12.10 1.33
C GLN A 13 2.67 -11.22 0.71
N ILE A 14 3.48 -11.76 -0.21
CA ILE A 14 4.48 -10.98 -0.93
C ILE A 14 3.98 -10.64 -2.34
N ILE A 15 4.18 -9.39 -2.72
CA ILE A 15 4.07 -8.92 -4.10
C ILE A 15 5.39 -8.25 -4.50
N GLY A 16 5.76 -8.35 -5.78
CA GLY A 16 6.93 -7.65 -6.29
C GLY A 16 7.36 -8.10 -7.67
N ILE A 17 8.20 -7.27 -8.29
CA ILE A 17 8.88 -7.55 -9.55
C ILE A 17 10.38 -7.30 -9.34
N TYR A 18 11.24 -8.00 -10.08
CA TYR A 18 12.71 -7.81 -9.97
C TYR A 18 13.28 -7.97 -8.55
N TYR A 19 12.66 -8.83 -7.73
CA TYR A 19 12.94 -8.98 -6.30
C TYR A 19 12.79 -7.69 -5.47
N VAL A 20 12.22 -6.62 -6.01
CA VAL A 20 11.68 -5.51 -5.21
C VAL A 20 10.36 -6.01 -4.64
N GLN A 21 10.44 -6.67 -3.49
CA GLN A 21 9.34 -7.41 -2.86
C GLN A 21 8.88 -6.75 -1.58
N LEU A 22 7.57 -6.69 -1.39
CA LEU A 22 6.92 -6.02 -0.27
C LEU A 22 5.74 -6.85 0.24
N PRO A 23 5.36 -6.68 1.52
CA PRO A 23 4.13 -7.23 2.02
C PRO A 23 2.94 -6.54 1.35
N ILE A 24 1.98 -7.34 0.89
CA ILE A 24 0.60 -6.94 0.57
C ILE A 24 -0.32 -7.57 1.63
N ARG A 25 -1.22 -6.76 2.19
CA ARG A 25 -1.92 -7.11 3.42
C ARG A 25 -3.43 -7.10 3.27
N MET A 26 -4.03 -8.18 3.73
CA MET A 26 -5.45 -8.25 4.05
C MET A 26 -5.64 -8.06 5.55
N THR A 27 -6.62 -7.26 5.94
CA THR A 27 -7.02 -7.10 7.34
C THR A 27 -8.38 -7.73 7.57
N VAL A 28 -8.51 -8.49 8.64
CA VAL A 28 -9.75 -9.13 9.08
C VAL A 28 -10.16 -8.55 10.42
N LEU A 29 -11.38 -8.04 10.50
CA LEU A 29 -11.98 -7.52 11.73
C LEU A 29 -13.09 -8.46 12.21
N THR A 30 -13.22 -8.62 13.52
CA THR A 30 -14.38 -9.28 14.13
C THR A 30 -15.54 -8.29 14.28
N LEU A 31 -16.72 -8.70 13.87
CA LEU A 31 -17.98 -7.97 14.03
C LEU A 31 -18.84 -8.62 15.13
N GLY A 32 -19.71 -7.82 15.76
CA GLY A 32 -20.67 -8.20 16.79
C GLY A 32 -20.23 -7.82 18.21
N SER A 33 -21.19 -7.70 19.13
CA SER A 33 -20.92 -7.58 20.57
C SER A 33 -20.55 -8.95 21.17
N GLU A 34 -19.89 -8.94 22.33
CA GLU A 34 -19.52 -10.15 23.08
C GLU A 34 -20.75 -11.04 23.44
N ASP A 35 -21.96 -10.46 23.43
CA ASP A 35 -23.21 -11.10 23.82
C ASP A 35 -23.90 -11.95 22.71
N GLY A 36 -23.25 -12.15 21.56
CA GLY A 36 -23.55 -13.31 20.68
C GLY A 36 -24.80 -13.24 19.77
N GLY A 37 -25.30 -12.05 19.40
CA GLY A 37 -26.43 -11.91 18.47
C GLY A 37 -26.09 -12.07 16.97
N ASP A 38 -27.10 -11.92 16.10
CA ASP A 38 -27.06 -12.01 14.62
C ASP A 38 -26.04 -11.09 13.92
N GLY A 39 -25.38 -10.19 14.66
CA GLY A 39 -24.29 -9.31 14.22
C GLY A 39 -22.90 -9.97 14.16
N LYS A 40 -22.70 -11.15 14.76
CA LYS A 40 -21.40 -11.82 14.85
C LYS A 40 -20.84 -12.26 13.48
N GLY A 41 -19.58 -11.99 13.18
CA GLY A 41 -18.95 -12.43 11.92
C GLY A 41 -17.59 -11.78 11.66
N LEU A 42 -17.10 -11.91 10.43
CA LEU A 42 -15.84 -11.30 10.00
C LEU A 42 -16.05 -10.28 8.87
N PHE A 43 -15.32 -9.17 8.95
CA PHE A 43 -15.15 -8.18 7.89
C PHE A 43 -13.75 -8.31 7.30
N VAL A 44 -13.63 -8.44 5.99
CA VAL A 44 -12.35 -8.58 5.28
C VAL A 44 -12.09 -7.32 4.45
N TYR A 45 -10.94 -6.71 4.67
CA TYR A 45 -10.46 -5.51 3.99
C TYR A 45 -9.21 -5.82 3.15
N ALA A 46 -9.17 -5.31 1.91
CA ALA A 46 -8.05 -5.49 0.97
C ALA A 46 -7.65 -6.99 0.81
N PRO A 47 -8.56 -7.85 0.32
CA PRO A 47 -8.32 -9.29 0.22
C PRO A 47 -7.08 -9.64 -0.61
N ILE A 48 -6.24 -10.51 -0.06
CA ILE A 48 -5.06 -11.11 -0.71
C ILE A 48 -5.44 -12.41 -1.43
N ALA A 49 -4.47 -13.09 -2.05
CA ALA A 49 -4.76 -14.34 -2.76
C ALA A 49 -5.32 -15.40 -1.79
N PRO A 50 -6.44 -16.08 -2.12
CA PRO A 50 -7.03 -17.11 -1.27
C PRO A 50 -6.29 -18.45 -1.43
N THR A 51 -5.00 -18.47 -1.08
CA THR A 51 -4.20 -19.71 -1.05
C THR A 51 -4.74 -20.67 0.01
N GLU A 52 -4.36 -21.94 -0.07
CA GLU A 52 -4.77 -22.91 0.94
C GLU A 52 -4.30 -22.50 2.35
N GLU A 53 -3.09 -21.96 2.47
CA GLU A 53 -2.52 -21.47 3.73
C GLU A 53 -3.32 -20.29 4.27
N CYS A 54 -3.68 -19.33 3.41
CA CYS A 54 -4.51 -18.18 3.78
C CYS A 54 -5.86 -18.64 4.34
N LEU A 55 -6.54 -19.56 3.64
CA LEU A 55 -7.84 -20.08 4.06
C LEU A 55 -7.74 -20.93 5.34
N LYS A 56 -6.69 -21.75 5.47
CA LYS A 56 -6.41 -22.53 6.70
C LYS A 56 -6.16 -21.62 7.90
N LEU A 57 -5.46 -20.49 7.72
CA LEU A 57 -5.23 -19.50 8.78
C LEU A 57 -6.49 -18.71 9.13
N LEU A 58 -7.40 -18.50 8.16
CA LEU A 58 -8.67 -17.81 8.38
C LEU A 58 -9.72 -18.70 9.07
N GLN A 59 -9.68 -20.02 8.86
CA GLN A 59 -10.69 -20.96 9.37
C GLN A 59 -10.88 -20.88 10.90
N PRO A 60 -9.85 -20.84 11.75
CA PRO A 60 -10.04 -20.71 13.19
C PRO A 60 -10.75 -19.40 13.60
N LEU A 61 -10.55 -18.32 12.83
CA LEU A 61 -11.28 -17.07 13.05
C LEU A 61 -12.75 -17.23 12.68
N ILE A 62 -13.06 -17.95 11.60
CA ILE A 62 -14.44 -18.25 11.19
C ILE A 62 -15.14 -19.10 12.25
N ASP A 63 -14.49 -20.15 12.74
CA ASP A 63 -15.06 -21.06 13.74
C ASP A 63 -15.37 -20.31 15.05
N LYS A 64 -14.48 -19.39 15.45
CA LYS A 64 -14.60 -18.64 16.70
C LYS A 64 -15.54 -17.43 16.59
N HIS A 65 -15.43 -16.67 15.50
CA HIS A 65 -16.07 -15.36 15.35
C HIS A 65 -17.23 -15.35 14.36
N GLY A 66 -17.57 -16.48 13.74
CA GLY A 66 -18.64 -16.58 12.76
C GLY A 66 -18.16 -16.36 11.32
N PRO A 67 -19.08 -16.46 10.34
CA PRO A 67 -18.72 -16.47 8.93
C PRO A 67 -18.12 -15.13 8.47
N VAL A 68 -17.41 -15.15 7.34
CA VAL A 68 -17.08 -13.94 6.58
C VAL A 68 -18.40 -13.33 6.07
N LYS A 69 -18.73 -12.14 6.58
CA LYS A 69 -19.97 -11.42 6.23
C LYS A 69 -19.75 -10.39 5.14
N HIS A 70 -18.63 -9.67 5.22
CA HIS A 70 -18.33 -8.58 4.30
C HIS A 70 -16.91 -8.69 3.79
N ILE A 71 -16.72 -8.40 2.50
CA ILE A 71 -15.42 -8.31 1.85
C ILE A 71 -15.39 -6.98 1.11
N VAL A 72 -14.34 -6.20 1.30
CA VAL A 72 -14.18 -4.89 0.67
C VAL A 72 -12.89 -4.84 -0.14
N LEU A 73 -13.00 -4.50 -1.41
CA LEU A 73 -11.90 -4.01 -2.26
C LEU A 73 -11.84 -2.48 -2.14
N PRO A 74 -10.89 -1.93 -1.37
CA PRO A 74 -10.88 -0.50 -1.02
C PRO A 74 -10.13 0.38 -2.02
N SER A 75 -9.43 -0.22 -3.00
CA SER A 75 -8.56 0.48 -3.94
C SER A 75 -8.90 0.10 -5.38
N VAL A 76 -8.57 1.00 -6.30
CA VAL A 76 -8.60 0.74 -7.76
C VAL A 76 -7.29 0.14 -8.27
N ALA A 77 -6.24 0.13 -7.43
CA ALA A 77 -4.92 -0.37 -7.77
C ALA A 77 -4.96 -1.87 -8.10
N VAL A 78 -4.19 -2.27 -9.11
CA VAL A 78 -4.30 -3.59 -9.74
C VAL A 78 -3.88 -4.71 -8.78
N GLU A 79 -2.89 -4.45 -7.95
CA GLU A 79 -2.34 -5.33 -6.93
C GLU A 79 -3.38 -5.79 -5.90
N HIS A 80 -4.28 -4.89 -5.50
CA HIS A 80 -5.38 -5.20 -4.57
C HIS A 80 -6.60 -5.77 -5.31
N LYS A 81 -6.79 -5.38 -6.57
CA LYS A 81 -7.94 -5.79 -7.40
C LYS A 81 -7.87 -7.25 -7.82
N VAL A 82 -6.70 -7.72 -8.28
CA VAL A 82 -6.53 -9.01 -8.94
C VAL A 82 -6.99 -10.19 -8.09
N ASN A 83 -6.76 -10.11 -6.77
CA ASN A 83 -7.08 -11.19 -5.83
C ASN A 83 -8.44 -11.03 -5.14
N ALA A 84 -9.07 -9.85 -5.21
CA ALA A 84 -10.34 -9.60 -4.54
C ALA A 84 -11.48 -10.48 -5.06
N GLY A 85 -11.60 -10.62 -6.38
CA GLY A 85 -12.60 -11.49 -6.99
C GLY A 85 -12.39 -12.98 -6.68
N PRO A 86 -11.18 -13.54 -6.88
CA PRO A 86 -10.86 -14.90 -6.45
C PRO A 86 -11.16 -15.16 -4.98
N PHE A 87 -10.82 -14.23 -4.08
CA PHE A 87 -11.09 -14.37 -2.65
C PHE A 87 -12.60 -14.36 -2.36
N ALA A 88 -13.35 -13.41 -2.93
CA ALA A 88 -14.80 -13.33 -2.75
C ALA A 88 -15.53 -14.61 -3.19
N ARG A 89 -15.07 -15.28 -4.25
CA ARG A 89 -15.65 -16.56 -4.70
C ARG A 89 -15.49 -17.72 -3.69
N ARG A 90 -14.55 -17.63 -2.74
CA ARG A 90 -14.43 -18.62 -1.66
C ARG A 90 -15.50 -18.44 -0.58
N PHE A 91 -16.13 -17.27 -0.52
CA PHE A 91 -17.16 -16.92 0.45
C PHE A 91 -18.40 -16.34 -0.26
N PRO A 92 -19.12 -17.13 -1.08
CA PRO A 92 -20.21 -16.62 -1.92
C PRO A 92 -21.41 -16.08 -1.12
N ALA A 93 -21.52 -16.42 0.17
CA ALA A 93 -22.53 -15.86 1.08
C ALA A 93 -22.15 -14.47 1.64
N ALA A 94 -20.87 -14.07 1.52
CA ALA A 94 -20.41 -12.76 1.96
C ALA A 94 -20.84 -11.67 0.97
N GLU A 95 -21.23 -10.52 1.50
CA GLU A 95 -21.44 -9.34 0.68
C GLU A 95 -20.10 -8.77 0.24
N PHE A 96 -19.92 -8.61 -1.08
CA PHE A 96 -18.68 -8.11 -1.65
C PHE A 96 -18.87 -6.68 -2.19
N TYR A 97 -18.11 -5.74 -1.67
CA TYR A 97 -18.10 -4.33 -2.07
C TYR A 97 -16.78 -3.96 -2.72
N ALA A 98 -16.83 -3.15 -3.76
CA ALA A 98 -15.67 -2.52 -4.37
C ALA A 98 -15.88 -1.02 -4.52
N VAL A 99 -14.83 -0.22 -4.37
CA VAL A 99 -14.86 1.20 -4.74
C VAL A 99 -15.34 1.38 -6.18
N ASP A 100 -16.06 2.46 -6.46
CA ASP A 100 -16.94 2.55 -7.63
C ASP A 100 -16.27 3.02 -8.93
N ARG A 101 -14.96 3.30 -8.90
CA ARG A 101 -14.14 3.68 -10.05
C ARG A 101 -13.19 2.58 -10.51
N GLN A 102 -13.56 1.32 -10.34
CA GLN A 102 -12.81 0.22 -10.97
C GLN A 102 -12.74 0.41 -12.49
N TYR A 103 -11.52 0.34 -13.03
CA TYR A 103 -11.25 0.49 -14.45
C TYR A 103 -10.25 -0.58 -14.94
N SER A 104 -10.12 -0.69 -16.27
CA SER A 104 -9.02 -1.41 -16.94
C SER A 104 -8.34 -0.56 -18.00
N PHE A 105 -7.11 -0.94 -18.36
CA PHE A 105 -6.29 -0.30 -19.38
C PHE A 105 -5.79 -1.35 -20.38
N PRO A 106 -5.66 -1.03 -21.69
CA PRO A 106 -5.92 0.26 -22.33
C PRO A 106 -7.39 0.55 -22.63
N VAL A 107 -8.25 -0.48 -22.53
CA VAL A 107 -9.69 -0.38 -22.75
C VAL A 107 -10.41 -0.51 -21.41
N ASP A 108 -11.36 0.38 -21.15
CA ASP A 108 -12.18 0.34 -19.95
C ASP A 108 -13.30 -0.69 -20.12
N LEU A 109 -13.08 -1.89 -19.59
CA LEU A 109 -13.98 -3.03 -19.73
C LEU A 109 -15.06 -2.98 -18.64
N PRO A 110 -16.27 -3.52 -18.91
CA PRO A 110 -17.30 -3.62 -17.90
C PRO A 110 -16.83 -4.41 -16.66
N PRO A 111 -17.31 -4.10 -15.44
CA PRO A 111 -16.84 -4.72 -14.20
C PRO A 111 -16.78 -6.26 -14.18
N GLY A 112 -17.70 -6.93 -14.88
CA GLY A 112 -17.72 -8.40 -14.97
C GLY A 112 -16.49 -9.00 -15.69
N PHE A 113 -15.77 -8.21 -16.49
CA PHE A 113 -14.52 -8.63 -17.14
C PHE A 113 -13.28 -8.35 -16.29
N LEU A 114 -13.42 -7.63 -15.17
CA LEU A 114 -12.32 -7.29 -14.27
C LEU A 114 -12.00 -8.42 -13.26
N GLY A 115 -12.55 -9.61 -13.47
CA GLY A 115 -12.41 -10.75 -12.55
C GLY A 115 -13.27 -10.64 -11.28
N LEU A 116 -14.07 -9.57 -11.16
CA LEU A 116 -14.99 -9.35 -10.05
C LEU A 116 -16.26 -10.20 -10.21
N PRO A 117 -16.80 -10.81 -9.14
CA PRO A 117 -18.02 -11.58 -9.22
C PRO A 117 -19.24 -10.77 -9.66
N SER A 118 -20.24 -11.41 -10.25
CA SER A 118 -21.46 -10.73 -10.73
C SER A 118 -22.29 -10.08 -9.61
N TRP A 119 -22.15 -10.54 -8.37
CA TRP A 119 -22.82 -9.97 -7.19
C TRP A 119 -22.04 -8.84 -6.51
N THR A 120 -20.97 -8.33 -7.15
CA THR A 120 -20.20 -7.19 -6.62
C THR A 120 -21.10 -5.97 -6.46
N LYS A 121 -21.10 -5.40 -5.26
CA LYS A 121 -21.79 -4.16 -4.93
C LYS A 121 -20.84 -2.98 -5.03
N LYS A 122 -21.35 -1.83 -5.45
CA LYS A 122 -20.60 -0.56 -5.37
C LYS A 122 -20.53 -0.13 -3.91
N LEU A 123 -19.34 0.21 -3.44
CA LEU A 123 -19.14 0.81 -2.13
C LEU A 123 -19.66 2.25 -2.16
N PRO A 124 -20.59 2.63 -1.27
CA PRO A 124 -21.00 4.03 -1.14
C PRO A 124 -19.82 4.92 -0.76
N PRO A 125 -19.80 6.20 -1.15
CA PRO A 125 -18.64 7.07 -0.91
C PRO A 125 -18.39 7.37 0.58
N SER A 126 -19.41 7.24 1.43
CA SER A 126 -19.30 7.48 2.88
C SER A 126 -20.31 6.63 3.65
N SER A 127 -20.05 6.40 4.93
CA SER A 127 -21.06 5.85 5.85
C SER A 127 -22.12 6.86 6.26
N ASP A 128 -21.87 8.15 6.00
CA ASP A 128 -22.65 9.27 6.54
C ASP A 128 -23.53 9.97 5.47
N VAL A 129 -23.56 9.46 4.23
CA VAL A 129 -24.38 10.05 3.15
C VAL A 129 -25.88 9.94 3.43
N MET A 130 -26.61 11.04 3.24
CA MET A 130 -28.06 11.15 3.53
C MET A 130 -28.95 10.14 2.76
N GLU A 131 -28.47 9.62 1.62
CA GLU A 131 -29.18 8.61 0.82
C GLU A 131 -29.04 7.18 1.38
N VAL A 132 -28.04 6.95 2.22
CA VAL A 132 -27.91 5.75 3.03
C VAL A 132 -28.70 6.01 4.30
N ARG A 133 -29.86 5.35 4.46
CA ARG A 133 -30.61 5.44 5.73
C ARG A 133 -29.64 5.07 6.88
N PRO A 134 -29.56 5.84 7.98
CA PRO A 134 -28.77 5.44 9.13
C PRO A 134 -29.10 3.99 9.54
N GLY A 135 -28.08 3.13 9.61
CA GLY A 135 -28.24 1.67 9.85
C GLY A 135 -28.52 0.80 8.62
N SER A 136 -28.50 1.35 7.40
CA SER A 136 -28.70 0.57 6.16
C SER A 136 -27.43 -0.02 5.55
N LEU A 137 -26.26 0.39 6.03
CA LEU A 137 -25.01 -0.29 5.69
C LEU A 137 -24.86 -1.54 6.55
N PRO A 138 -24.37 -2.63 5.97
CA PRO A 138 -24.49 -3.95 6.58
C PRO A 138 -23.54 -4.15 7.78
N TRP A 139 -22.59 -3.24 7.99
CA TRP A 139 -21.70 -3.21 9.16
C TRP A 139 -22.27 -2.45 10.38
N ASP A 140 -23.60 -2.26 10.44
CA ASP A 140 -24.42 -2.03 11.64
C ASP A 140 -23.83 -1.06 12.69
N GLY A 141 -23.35 0.09 12.23
CA GLY A 141 -22.79 1.14 13.09
C GLY A 141 -21.49 0.77 13.81
N GLN A 142 -20.91 -0.41 13.61
CA GLN A 142 -19.63 -0.84 14.19
C GLN A 142 -18.42 -0.28 13.42
N LEU A 143 -18.63 -0.04 12.12
CA LEU A 143 -17.66 0.57 11.22
C LEU A 143 -18.21 1.89 10.68
N SER A 144 -17.32 2.86 10.51
CA SER A 144 -17.54 4.06 9.69
C SER A 144 -16.58 4.04 8.52
N HIS A 145 -16.94 4.62 7.38
CA HIS A 145 -16.05 4.62 6.22
C HIS A 145 -16.17 5.89 5.39
N GLU A 146 -15.10 6.20 4.67
CA GLU A 146 -15.00 7.37 3.81
C GLU A 146 -14.04 7.07 2.66
N VAL A 147 -14.51 7.27 1.43
CA VAL A 147 -13.74 7.02 0.20
C VAL A 147 -13.15 8.33 -0.29
N ILE A 148 -11.81 8.40 -0.39
CA ILE A 148 -11.17 9.47 -1.15
C ILE A 148 -11.31 9.13 -2.63
N THR A 149 -11.66 10.12 -3.45
CA THR A 149 -11.67 9.98 -4.91
C THR A 149 -10.92 11.14 -5.51
N VAL A 150 -9.84 10.86 -6.24
CA VAL A 150 -9.10 11.84 -7.02
C VAL A 150 -9.08 11.41 -8.48
N LEU A 151 -9.32 12.35 -9.39
CA LEU A 151 -9.22 12.13 -10.83
C LEU A 151 -7.95 12.80 -11.33
N PRO A 152 -6.79 12.13 -11.28
CA PRO A 152 -5.51 12.76 -11.57
C PRO A 152 -5.31 13.04 -13.07
N GLY A 153 -6.16 12.50 -13.95
CA GLY A 153 -5.97 12.58 -15.39
C GLY A 153 -7.12 11.99 -16.19
N VAL A 154 -6.98 11.98 -17.51
CA VAL A 154 -8.00 11.48 -18.44
C VAL A 154 -8.15 9.96 -18.25
N LYS A 155 -9.38 9.51 -17.92
CA LYS A 155 -9.70 8.08 -17.65
C LYS A 155 -8.85 7.44 -16.54
N SER A 156 -8.30 8.24 -15.64
CA SER A 156 -7.60 7.77 -14.45
C SER A 156 -8.38 8.16 -13.21
N ALA A 157 -8.43 7.25 -12.24
CA ALA A 157 -8.97 7.50 -10.92
C ALA A 157 -8.03 6.91 -9.88
N TYR A 158 -7.96 7.57 -8.74
CA TYR A 158 -7.43 7.05 -7.50
C TYR A 158 -8.58 7.00 -6.50
N GLN A 159 -8.75 5.84 -5.86
CA GLN A 159 -9.64 5.69 -4.72
C GLN A 159 -8.97 4.86 -3.63
N ASP A 160 -9.18 5.29 -2.40
CA ASP A 160 -8.89 4.53 -1.19
C ASP A 160 -10.09 4.67 -0.24
N ALA A 161 -10.56 3.56 0.32
CA ALA A 161 -11.62 3.54 1.31
C ALA A 161 -11.03 3.39 2.72
N ALA A 162 -11.07 4.47 3.50
CA ALA A 162 -10.79 4.39 4.92
C ALA A 162 -11.94 3.72 5.66
N PHE A 163 -11.64 2.76 6.54
CA PHE A 163 -12.61 2.13 7.43
C PHE A 163 -12.18 2.27 8.89
N TYR A 164 -13.03 2.83 9.73
CA TYR A 164 -12.80 2.98 11.16
C TYR A 164 -13.59 1.93 11.95
N HIS A 165 -12.86 1.01 12.57
CA HIS A 165 -13.42 0.02 13.50
C HIS A 165 -13.49 0.60 14.91
N LYS A 166 -14.71 0.88 15.38
CA LYS A 166 -14.96 1.68 16.58
C LYS A 166 -14.48 1.01 17.86
N SER A 167 -14.72 -0.30 18.01
CA SER A 167 -14.39 -1.05 19.23
C SER A 167 -12.87 -1.17 19.46
N SER A 168 -12.11 -1.37 18.39
CA SER A 168 -10.66 -1.48 18.44
C SER A 168 -9.93 -0.15 18.22
N LYS A 169 -10.67 0.94 17.99
CA LYS A 169 -10.15 2.26 17.62
C LYS A 169 -9.11 2.21 16.50
N THR A 170 -9.40 1.43 15.46
CA THR A 170 -8.46 1.13 14.37
C THR A 170 -8.94 1.73 13.06
N LEU A 171 -8.08 2.49 12.40
CA LEU A 171 -8.31 2.95 11.03
C LEU A 171 -7.63 1.99 10.05
N LEU A 172 -8.37 1.47 9.09
CA LEU A 172 -7.85 0.74 7.94
C LEU A 172 -7.73 1.70 6.77
N VAL A 173 -6.59 1.68 6.10
CA VAL A 173 -6.36 2.38 4.83
C VAL A 173 -5.61 1.44 3.89
N CYS A 174 -5.74 1.65 2.58
CA CYS A 174 -5.06 0.81 1.61
C CYS A 174 -3.68 1.39 1.29
N ASP A 175 -3.67 2.37 0.39
CA ASP A 175 -2.49 3.00 -0.20
C ASP A 175 -2.43 4.51 0.11
N ALA A 176 -3.18 4.98 1.11
CA ALA A 176 -3.24 6.39 1.48
C ALA A 176 -2.12 6.84 2.43
N VAL A 177 -1.67 5.98 3.37
CA VAL A 177 -0.64 6.30 4.37
C VAL A 177 0.25 5.10 4.60
N PHE A 178 1.53 5.34 4.81
CA PHE A 178 2.54 4.29 4.96
C PHE A 178 3.49 4.65 6.10
N GLY A 179 4.09 3.62 6.69
CA GLY A 179 5.22 3.76 7.60
C GLY A 179 6.17 2.58 7.39
N VAL A 180 7.46 2.82 7.62
CA VAL A 180 8.47 1.77 7.48
C VAL A 180 9.65 2.02 8.41
N THR A 181 10.12 0.96 9.04
CA THR A 181 11.34 0.91 9.83
C THR A 181 12.42 0.13 9.07
N ASP A 182 13.66 0.18 9.56
CA ASP A 182 14.76 -0.58 9.00
C ASP A 182 14.65 -2.10 9.28
N THR A 183 13.63 -2.52 10.01
CA THR A 183 13.35 -3.92 10.30
C THR A 183 12.60 -4.56 9.14
N PRO A 184 13.19 -5.54 8.43
CA PRO A 184 12.49 -6.21 7.34
C PRO A 184 11.25 -6.95 7.83
N PRO A 185 10.17 -7.04 7.04
CA PRO A 185 8.97 -7.78 7.42
C PRO A 185 9.27 -9.24 7.76
N GLU A 186 8.62 -9.76 8.79
CA GLU A 186 8.81 -11.14 9.29
C GLU A 186 8.69 -12.19 8.17
N ILE A 187 7.67 -12.06 7.31
CA ILE A 187 7.48 -12.95 6.14
C ILE A 187 8.69 -12.97 5.19
N MET A 188 9.40 -11.85 5.03
CA MET A 188 10.62 -11.78 4.22
C MET A 188 11.84 -12.33 4.94
N VAL A 189 11.82 -12.40 6.27
CA VAL A 189 12.91 -12.98 7.06
C VAL A 189 12.72 -14.48 7.22
N GLU A 190 11.51 -14.97 7.45
CA GLU A 190 11.27 -16.38 7.79
C GLU A 190 11.25 -17.29 6.58
N VAL A 191 10.69 -16.83 5.46
CA VAL A 191 10.53 -17.64 4.24
C VAL A 191 11.78 -17.53 3.36
N PRO A 192 12.55 -18.61 3.13
CA PRO A 192 13.81 -18.56 2.37
C PRO A 192 13.69 -17.94 0.99
N GLU A 193 12.58 -18.19 0.30
CA GLU A 193 12.29 -17.67 -1.05
C GLU A 193 12.18 -16.14 -1.06
N TYR A 194 11.55 -15.56 -0.04
CA TYR A 194 11.39 -14.11 0.10
C TYR A 194 12.65 -13.46 0.70
N ARG A 195 13.35 -14.17 1.60
CA ARG A 195 14.64 -13.72 2.14
C ARG A 195 15.68 -13.52 1.04
N ARG A 196 15.62 -14.33 -0.02
CA ARG A 196 16.47 -14.17 -1.20
C ARG A 196 16.40 -12.77 -1.80
N ALA A 197 15.22 -12.13 -1.80
CA ALA A 197 15.08 -10.77 -2.30
C ALA A 197 15.90 -9.76 -1.48
N LEU A 198 15.88 -9.89 -0.15
CA LEU A 198 16.71 -9.07 0.75
C LEU A 198 18.19 -9.23 0.39
N LEU A 199 18.68 -10.47 0.33
CA LEU A 199 20.10 -10.73 0.03
C LEU A 199 20.48 -10.30 -1.38
N PHE A 200 19.58 -10.44 -2.35
CA PHE A 200 19.82 -10.04 -3.73
C PHE A 200 20.06 -8.53 -3.86
N HIS A 201 19.25 -7.73 -3.17
CA HIS A 201 19.39 -6.27 -3.15
C HIS A 201 20.49 -5.78 -2.19
N ALA A 202 20.97 -6.63 -1.29
CA ALA A 202 22.11 -6.33 -0.41
C ALA A 202 23.49 -6.43 -1.09
N ARG A 203 23.57 -6.96 -2.32
CA ARG A 203 24.82 -7.11 -3.09
C ARG A 203 25.52 -5.78 -3.32
N ASP A 204 26.84 -5.76 -3.13
CA ASP A 204 27.67 -4.60 -3.48
C ASP A 204 27.84 -4.44 -4.99
N ASN A 205 28.24 -3.24 -5.41
CA ASN A 205 28.48 -2.95 -6.82
C ASN A 205 29.55 -3.90 -7.37
N GLY A 206 29.29 -4.48 -8.54
CA GLY A 206 30.21 -5.43 -9.17
C GLY A 206 30.26 -6.82 -8.53
N ALA A 207 29.49 -7.09 -7.45
CA ALA A 207 29.37 -8.41 -6.87
C ALA A 207 28.62 -9.35 -7.84
N SER A 208 29.37 -10.07 -8.67
CA SER A 208 28.81 -10.96 -9.69
C SER A 208 28.74 -12.41 -9.20
N GLY A 209 27.53 -12.97 -9.21
CA GLY A 209 27.33 -14.42 -9.10
C GLY A 209 27.31 -15.02 -7.70
N GLN A 210 27.28 -14.22 -6.63
CA GLN A 210 27.07 -14.69 -5.26
C GLN A 210 26.16 -13.74 -4.48
N LEU A 211 25.24 -14.32 -3.69
CA LEU A 211 24.54 -13.56 -2.67
C LEU A 211 25.49 -13.31 -1.49
N PRO A 212 25.37 -12.17 -0.79
CA PRO A 212 26.10 -11.95 0.44
C PRO A 212 25.69 -12.97 1.51
N GLU A 213 26.52 -13.12 2.54
CA GLU A 213 26.20 -13.98 3.68
C GLU A 213 24.85 -13.58 4.31
N ASP A 214 24.08 -14.59 4.73
CA ASP A 214 22.76 -14.37 5.32
C ASP A 214 22.83 -13.87 6.77
N THR A 215 23.18 -12.60 6.93
CA THR A 215 23.27 -11.90 8.22
C THR A 215 22.11 -10.92 8.42
N ALA A 216 21.80 -10.58 9.67
CA ALA A 216 20.78 -9.58 9.98
C ALA A 216 21.09 -8.22 9.30
N ASP A 217 22.37 -7.85 9.20
CA ASP A 217 22.78 -6.59 8.59
C ASP A 217 22.64 -6.60 7.08
N ASN A 218 22.97 -7.70 6.41
CA ASN A 218 22.71 -7.84 4.97
C ASN A 218 21.22 -7.85 4.66
N ARG A 219 20.39 -8.50 5.49
CA ARG A 219 18.92 -8.43 5.36
C ARG A 219 18.41 -7.00 5.49
N ARG A 220 18.88 -6.24 6.48
CA ARG A 220 18.54 -4.81 6.67
C ARG A 220 19.00 -3.95 5.51
N LYS A 221 20.24 -4.12 5.04
CA LYS A 221 20.77 -3.42 3.87
C LYS A 221 19.91 -3.65 2.63
N GLY A 222 19.57 -4.91 2.36
CA GLY A 222 18.67 -5.30 1.28
C GLY A 222 17.29 -4.67 1.41
N TRP A 223 16.72 -4.68 2.61
CA TRP A 223 15.42 -4.07 2.90
C TRP A 223 15.40 -2.57 2.62
N LYS A 224 16.38 -1.82 3.12
CA LYS A 224 16.50 -0.37 2.87
C LYS A 224 16.52 -0.07 1.38
N ARG A 225 17.30 -0.83 0.62
CA ARG A 225 17.43 -0.70 -0.84
C ARG A 225 16.13 -1.05 -1.58
N ILE A 226 15.43 -2.12 -1.17
CA ILE A 226 14.11 -2.48 -1.70
C ILE A 226 13.11 -1.34 -1.47
N VAL A 227 13.08 -0.77 -0.25
CA VAL A 227 12.16 0.33 0.08
C VAL A 227 12.45 1.57 -0.78
N LEU A 228 13.72 1.93 -0.97
CA LEU A 228 14.09 3.05 -1.83
C LEU A 228 13.70 2.80 -3.30
N LEU A 229 13.96 1.61 -3.83
CA LEU A 229 13.57 1.23 -5.20
C LEU A 229 12.06 1.19 -5.38
N PHE A 230 11.32 0.69 -4.39
CA PHE A 230 9.85 0.70 -4.42
C PHE A 230 9.28 2.11 -4.46
N ASN A 231 9.81 3.00 -3.61
CA ASN A 231 9.23 4.31 -3.40
C ASN A 231 9.58 5.30 -4.52
N PHE A 232 10.82 5.23 -5.02
CA PHE A 232 11.38 6.23 -5.92
C PHE A 232 11.62 5.71 -7.34
N PHE A 233 11.61 4.39 -7.53
CA PHE A 233 12.08 3.67 -8.73
C PHE A 233 13.58 3.88 -8.99
N PHE A 234 14.02 5.14 -9.04
CA PHE A 234 15.36 5.63 -9.35
C PHE A 234 15.82 6.55 -8.21
N PRO A 235 16.12 6.01 -7.01
CA PRO A 235 16.50 6.82 -5.86
C PRO A 235 17.82 7.57 -6.10
N GLY A 236 17.98 8.74 -5.50
CA GLY A 236 19.19 9.54 -5.50
C GLY A 236 20.37 8.88 -4.78
N ALA A 237 20.13 7.80 -4.03
CA ALA A 237 21.20 6.94 -3.51
C ALA A 237 21.81 5.97 -4.55
N ALA A 238 21.27 5.92 -5.78
CA ALA A 238 21.73 5.00 -6.80
C ALA A 238 21.82 5.61 -8.21
N ASP A 239 22.70 5.04 -9.02
CA ASP A 239 22.73 5.16 -10.47
C ASP A 239 21.97 3.98 -11.07
N VAL A 240 20.88 4.27 -11.79
CA VAL A 240 20.04 3.25 -12.43
C VAL A 240 20.30 3.28 -13.94
N ASP A 241 20.74 2.15 -14.48
CA ASP A 241 20.97 1.94 -15.90
C ASP A 241 20.06 0.80 -16.39
N LEU A 242 19.08 1.14 -17.23
CA LEU A 242 18.19 0.16 -17.89
C LEU A 242 18.63 -0.15 -19.35
N GLY A 243 19.80 0.34 -19.75
CA GLY A 243 20.39 0.11 -21.06
C GLY A 243 20.93 -1.31 -21.25
N LEU A 244 21.80 -1.48 -22.25
CA LEU A 244 22.37 -2.78 -22.60
C LEU A 244 23.55 -3.19 -21.71
N GLU A 245 24.22 -2.26 -21.02
CA GLU A 245 25.41 -2.56 -20.21
C GLU A 245 25.13 -3.55 -19.06
N PRO A 246 24.06 -3.43 -18.26
CA PRO A 246 23.74 -4.42 -17.23
C PRO A 246 23.47 -5.80 -17.82
N LEU A 247 22.95 -5.88 -19.04
CA LEU A 247 22.69 -7.17 -19.73
C LEU A 247 24.00 -7.88 -20.10
N LYS A 248 25.08 -7.13 -20.37
CA LYS A 248 26.41 -7.71 -20.61
C LYS A 248 27.05 -8.30 -19.34
N LYS A 249 26.61 -7.85 -18.17
CA LYS A 249 27.09 -8.34 -16.85
C LYS A 249 26.34 -9.59 -16.37
N LEU A 250 25.36 -10.10 -17.14
CA LEU A 250 24.58 -11.26 -16.76
C LEU A 250 25.41 -12.55 -16.74
N ARG A 251 25.11 -13.39 -15.77
CA ARG A 251 25.70 -14.71 -15.59
C ARG A 251 24.64 -15.78 -15.81
N LEU A 252 24.70 -16.49 -16.93
CA LEU A 252 23.74 -17.55 -17.27
C LEU A 252 23.80 -18.74 -16.30
N ASP A 253 24.93 -18.93 -15.62
CA ASP A 253 25.14 -19.93 -14.58
C ASP A 253 24.65 -19.48 -13.21
N TYR A 254 24.28 -18.20 -13.05
CA TYR A 254 23.81 -17.67 -11.78
C TYR A 254 22.29 -17.86 -11.64
N PRO A 255 21.83 -18.67 -10.67
CA PRO A 255 20.44 -19.12 -10.62
C PRO A 255 19.45 -18.05 -10.15
N TRP A 256 19.92 -16.88 -9.72
CA TRP A 256 19.08 -15.88 -9.04
C TRP A 256 18.93 -14.59 -9.85
N GLY A 257 17.74 -14.00 -9.78
CA GLY A 257 17.42 -12.68 -10.34
C GLY A 257 17.87 -12.48 -11.78
N TRP A 258 17.32 -13.30 -12.69
CA TRP A 258 17.51 -13.16 -14.14
C TRP A 258 19.00 -13.15 -14.57
N GLY A 259 19.82 -14.04 -14.02
CA GLY A 259 21.26 -14.08 -14.27
C GLY A 259 22.03 -13.00 -13.49
N GLY A 260 21.49 -12.56 -12.35
CA GLY A 260 22.13 -11.62 -11.45
C GLY A 260 21.95 -10.17 -11.87
N TRP A 261 20.98 -9.92 -12.75
CA TRP A 261 20.67 -8.62 -13.31
C TRP A 261 20.57 -7.57 -12.19
N GLN A 262 21.45 -6.58 -12.27
CA GLN A 262 21.51 -5.51 -11.30
C GLN A 262 21.67 -4.20 -12.08
N PRO A 263 20.56 -3.56 -12.48
CA PRO A 263 20.58 -2.30 -13.19
C PRO A 263 20.86 -1.10 -12.26
N VAL A 264 21.44 -1.35 -11.08
CA VAL A 264 21.54 -0.38 -9.98
C VAL A 264 22.95 -0.42 -9.39
N GLU A 265 23.65 0.69 -9.46
CA GLU A 265 24.92 0.93 -8.78
C GLU A 265 24.69 1.89 -7.61
N TRP A 266 24.96 1.45 -6.38
CA TRP A 266 24.70 2.22 -5.16
C TRP A 266 25.85 3.17 -4.85
N ARG A 267 25.54 4.40 -4.44
CA ARG A 267 26.52 5.47 -4.16
C ARG A 267 27.08 5.43 -2.73
N GLY A 268 26.62 4.51 -1.89
CA GLY A 268 27.02 4.42 -0.48
C GLY A 268 26.23 5.38 0.44
N THR A 269 25.18 6.03 -0.06
CA THR A 269 24.33 6.98 0.67
C THR A 269 22.95 6.40 1.02
N GLU A 270 22.70 5.11 0.75
CA GLU A 270 21.41 4.46 0.94
C GLU A 270 20.89 4.49 2.37
N ASP A 271 21.77 4.43 3.38
CA ASP A 271 21.38 4.51 4.78
C ASP A 271 20.80 5.89 5.12
N ARG A 272 21.39 6.95 4.56
CA ARG A 272 20.94 8.32 4.78
C ARG A 272 19.62 8.58 4.04
N ALA A 273 19.53 8.19 2.77
CA ALA A 273 18.29 8.29 1.99
C ALA A 273 17.14 7.52 2.67
N PHE A 274 17.40 6.29 3.11
CA PHE A 274 16.42 5.51 3.85
C PHE A 274 16.02 6.18 5.17
N SER A 275 16.98 6.73 5.92
CA SER A 275 16.68 7.42 7.19
C SER A 275 15.82 8.67 6.98
N ALA A 276 16.07 9.45 5.91
CA ALA A 276 15.25 10.59 5.54
C ALA A 276 13.82 10.17 5.15
N PHE A 277 13.68 9.11 4.34
CA PHE A 277 12.37 8.58 3.97
C PHE A 277 11.61 7.97 5.15
N SER A 278 12.22 7.01 5.86
CA SER A 278 11.58 6.27 6.96
C SER A 278 11.29 7.18 8.15
N ALA A 279 12.17 8.13 8.46
CA ALA A 279 12.13 8.99 9.64
C ALA A 279 11.76 8.21 10.91
N GLY A 280 12.37 7.03 11.09
CA GLY A 280 12.11 6.14 12.23
C GLY A 280 10.71 5.52 12.26
N GLY A 281 10.05 5.38 11.11
CA GLY A 281 8.69 4.86 11.00
C GLY A 281 7.59 5.93 11.07
N ARG A 282 7.94 7.22 11.07
CA ARG A 282 6.95 8.30 11.04
C ARG A 282 6.09 8.17 9.77
N PRO A 283 4.75 8.21 9.86
CA PRO A 283 3.88 8.05 8.70
C PRO A 283 4.16 9.08 7.60
N THR A 284 3.88 8.70 6.35
CA THR A 284 3.96 9.58 5.18
C THR A 284 3.10 9.04 4.04
N VAL A 285 2.83 9.88 3.05
CA VAL A 285 2.28 9.47 1.76
C VAL A 285 3.46 9.15 0.83
N LEU A 286 3.37 8.08 0.03
CA LEU A 286 4.42 7.82 -0.96
C LEU A 286 4.41 8.92 -2.02
N PRO A 287 5.57 9.36 -2.55
CA PRO A 287 5.64 10.49 -3.47
C PRO A 287 4.79 10.31 -4.74
N ILE A 288 4.68 9.09 -5.27
CA ILE A 288 3.77 8.82 -6.42
C ILE A 288 2.30 9.05 -6.06
N ILE A 289 1.90 8.72 -4.83
CA ILE A 289 0.54 8.94 -4.33
C ILE A 289 0.33 10.43 -4.04
N GLU A 290 1.31 11.13 -3.47
CA GLU A 290 1.24 12.60 -3.27
C GLU A 290 1.05 13.31 -4.62
N ILE A 291 1.86 12.99 -5.62
CA ILE A 291 1.71 13.46 -7.01
C ILE A 291 0.27 13.25 -7.50
N ILE A 292 -0.33 12.09 -7.27
CA ILE A 292 -1.72 11.80 -7.64
C ILE A 292 -2.71 12.66 -6.85
N LEU A 293 -2.58 12.72 -5.52
CA LEU A 293 -3.49 13.43 -4.62
C LEU A 293 -3.47 14.95 -4.84
N SER A 294 -2.34 15.48 -5.29
CA SER A 294 -2.17 16.89 -5.61
C SER A 294 -2.77 17.29 -6.96
N ARG A 295 -3.24 16.33 -7.77
CA ARG A 295 -3.93 16.57 -9.04
C ARG A 295 -5.44 16.63 -8.85
N GLY A 296 -6.15 16.92 -9.94
CA GLY A 296 -7.58 17.15 -9.92
C GLY A 296 -7.87 18.51 -9.31
N ASP A 297 -8.50 18.55 -8.14
CA ASP A 297 -8.85 19.77 -7.40
C ASP A 297 -7.71 20.22 -6.47
N SER A 298 -6.45 20.16 -6.94
CA SER A 298 -5.27 20.68 -6.23
C SER A 298 -5.21 20.31 -4.73
N GLY A 299 -5.26 19.01 -4.43
CA GLY A 299 -5.22 18.50 -3.04
C GLY A 299 -6.48 18.74 -2.20
N ALA A 300 -7.51 19.42 -2.71
CA ALA A 300 -8.72 19.71 -1.95
C ALA A 300 -9.49 18.45 -1.57
N GLU A 301 -9.52 17.44 -2.43
CA GLU A 301 -10.13 16.14 -2.10
C GLU A 301 -9.39 15.44 -0.96
N ALA A 302 -8.06 15.50 -0.97
CA ALA A 302 -7.25 14.97 0.14
C ALA A 302 -7.54 15.72 1.44
N ARG A 303 -7.55 17.06 1.44
CA ARG A 303 -7.91 17.86 2.62
C ARG A 303 -9.31 17.52 3.16
N ARG A 304 -10.31 17.50 2.28
CA ARG A 304 -11.70 17.17 2.63
C ARG A 304 -11.82 15.77 3.25
N TRP A 305 -11.13 14.80 2.67
CA TRP A 305 -11.14 13.42 3.15
C TRP A 305 -10.43 13.29 4.50
N VAL A 306 -9.23 13.87 4.65
CA VAL A 306 -8.49 13.88 5.92
C VAL A 306 -9.34 14.54 7.01
N ASP A 307 -9.94 15.71 6.75
CA ASP A 307 -10.80 16.42 7.70
C ASP A 307 -12.04 15.60 8.14
N ARG A 308 -12.53 14.68 7.30
CA ARG A 308 -13.62 13.75 7.66
C ARG A 308 -13.09 12.56 8.45
N VAL A 309 -12.05 11.90 7.98
CA VAL A 309 -11.42 10.75 8.64
C VAL A 309 -10.92 11.11 10.04
N THR A 310 -10.33 12.29 10.22
CA THR A 310 -9.83 12.75 11.54
C THR A 310 -10.93 13.18 12.50
N ARG A 311 -12.22 13.05 12.15
CA ARG A 311 -13.32 13.17 13.13
C ARG A 311 -13.48 11.90 13.96
N TRP A 312 -12.97 10.78 13.47
CA TRP A 312 -13.03 9.51 14.17
C TRP A 312 -11.94 9.40 15.24
N ASP A 313 -12.19 8.60 16.27
CA ASP A 313 -11.32 8.46 17.44
C ASP A 313 -10.38 7.24 17.35
N PHE A 314 -9.67 7.10 16.23
CA PHE A 314 -8.69 6.03 16.06
C PHE A 314 -7.38 6.33 16.80
N GLU A 315 -6.77 5.28 17.35
CA GLU A 315 -5.50 5.30 18.08
C GLU A 315 -4.38 4.54 17.34
N ARG A 316 -4.74 3.85 16.26
CA ARG A 316 -3.82 3.14 15.37
C ARG A 316 -4.34 3.08 13.95
N VAL A 317 -3.40 2.94 13.00
CA VAL A 317 -3.66 2.81 11.57
C VAL A 317 -3.06 1.50 11.05
N VAL A 318 -3.79 0.79 10.20
CA VAL A 318 -3.33 -0.44 9.54
C VAL A 318 -3.35 -0.22 8.02
N PRO A 319 -2.19 0.06 7.40
CA PRO A 319 -2.07 0.15 5.95
C PRO A 319 -1.95 -1.21 5.26
N ALA A 320 -2.21 -1.26 3.94
CA ALA A 320 -2.14 -2.49 3.16
C ALA A 320 -0.70 -2.88 2.73
N HIS A 321 0.27 -1.99 2.91
CA HIS A 321 1.69 -2.22 2.61
C HIS A 321 2.60 -1.79 3.77
N LEU A 322 3.85 -2.22 3.72
CA LEU A 322 4.90 -1.87 4.69
C LEU A 322 4.48 -2.18 6.14
N ASP A 323 4.92 -1.37 7.11
CA ASP A 323 4.73 -1.65 8.53
C ASP A 323 3.26 -1.52 8.94
N ALA A 324 2.79 -2.48 9.73
CA ALA A 324 1.52 -2.38 10.43
C ALA A 324 1.57 -3.16 11.75
N GLU A 325 0.92 -2.71 12.81
CA GLU A 325 0.20 -1.43 12.93
C GLU A 325 1.12 -0.21 12.98
N LEU A 326 0.62 0.94 12.54
CA LEU A 326 1.19 2.25 12.83
C LEU A 326 0.51 2.79 14.09
N LYS A 327 1.31 3.02 15.16
CA LYS A 327 0.81 3.51 16.46
C LYS A 327 0.64 5.03 16.44
N ILE A 328 -0.29 5.49 15.63
CA ILE A 328 -0.60 6.91 15.43
C ILE A 328 -2.11 7.17 15.52
N GLY A 329 -2.46 8.31 16.12
CA GLY A 329 -3.82 8.84 16.15
C GLY A 329 -4.07 9.89 15.06
N ARG A 330 -5.13 10.67 15.23
CA ARG A 330 -5.59 11.70 14.28
C ARG A 330 -4.50 12.68 13.83
N GLU A 331 -3.69 13.17 14.76
CA GLU A 331 -2.67 14.19 14.49
C GLU A 331 -1.57 13.65 13.58
N GLY A 332 -0.98 12.51 13.93
CA GLY A 332 0.04 11.85 13.10
C GLY A 332 -0.50 11.39 11.74
N PHE A 333 -1.78 11.04 11.65
CA PHE A 333 -2.42 10.77 10.36
C PHE A 333 -2.55 12.04 9.52
N ARG A 334 -3.01 13.15 10.11
CA ARG A 334 -3.13 14.45 9.41
C ARG A 334 -1.79 14.98 8.93
N GLU A 335 -0.75 14.83 9.74
CA GLU A 335 0.63 15.27 9.43
C GLU A 335 1.15 14.65 8.13
N ALA A 336 0.78 13.40 7.83
CA ALA A 336 1.17 12.74 6.58
C ALA A 336 0.64 13.48 5.31
N PHE A 337 -0.40 14.30 5.45
CA PHE A 337 -1.04 15.06 4.37
C PHE A 337 -0.79 16.58 4.45
N GLU A 338 0.21 17.02 5.22
CA GLU A 338 0.51 18.45 5.41
C GLU A 338 0.74 19.20 4.09
N PHE A 339 1.31 18.53 3.06
CA PHE A 339 1.47 19.06 1.70
C PHE A 339 0.17 19.66 1.13
N ALA A 340 -0.96 19.01 1.41
CA ALA A 340 -2.26 19.44 0.92
C ALA A 340 -2.74 20.70 1.63
N TYR A 341 -2.40 20.89 2.91
CA TYR A 341 -2.79 22.07 3.70
C TYR A 341 -1.85 23.25 3.48
N GLU A 342 -0.56 23.02 3.29
CA GLU A 342 0.41 24.07 2.95
C GLU A 342 0.26 24.56 1.50
N GLY A 343 -0.42 23.80 0.64
CA GLY A 343 -0.58 24.13 -0.77
C GLY A 343 0.72 23.98 -1.55
N ARG A 344 1.61 23.06 -1.14
CA ARG A 344 2.91 22.81 -1.79
C ARG A 344 3.20 21.31 -1.78
N ASN A 345 3.65 20.77 -2.91
CA ASN A 345 4.11 19.36 -3.01
C ASN A 345 5.51 19.21 -2.41
N LYS A 346 5.57 19.33 -1.07
CA LYS A 346 6.81 19.23 -0.31
C LYS A 346 6.83 17.92 0.48
N VAL A 347 7.93 17.19 0.31
CA VAL A 347 8.21 15.95 1.02
C VAL A 347 9.45 16.09 1.89
N ARG A 348 9.50 15.31 2.98
CA ARG A 348 10.60 15.35 3.97
C ARG A 348 11.90 14.68 3.53
N PHE A 349 11.85 13.85 2.48
CA PHE A 349 12.98 13.07 2.00
C PHE A 349 13.76 13.84 0.94
N CYS A 350 14.89 13.27 0.50
CA CYS A 350 15.87 13.93 -0.35
C CYS A 350 15.26 14.38 -1.69
N ASP A 351 15.57 15.59 -2.15
CA ASP A 351 15.08 16.05 -3.47
C ASP A 351 15.59 15.17 -4.61
N GLU A 352 16.81 14.62 -4.48
CA GLU A 352 17.39 13.74 -5.49
C GLU A 352 16.66 12.40 -5.62
N ASP A 353 16.04 11.91 -4.53
CA ASP A 353 15.20 10.71 -4.57
C ASP A 353 13.87 10.96 -5.30
N ALA A 354 13.31 12.16 -5.16
CA ALA A 354 12.06 12.55 -5.82
C ALA A 354 12.23 12.94 -7.30
N ARG A 355 13.48 13.16 -7.75
CA ARG A 355 13.80 13.73 -9.06
C ARG A 355 13.18 12.97 -10.22
N PHE A 356 13.32 11.64 -10.26
CA PHE A 356 12.78 10.83 -11.37
C PHE A 356 11.27 10.94 -11.50
N LEU A 357 10.55 10.89 -10.37
CA LEU A 357 9.09 11.03 -10.34
C LEU A 357 8.63 12.40 -10.82
N ARG A 358 9.34 13.45 -10.40
CA ARG A 358 9.12 14.83 -10.87
C ARG A 358 9.37 14.97 -12.38
N GLU A 359 10.48 14.45 -12.88
CA GLU A 359 10.82 14.50 -14.31
C GLU A 359 9.81 13.71 -15.16
N ALA A 360 9.29 12.59 -14.64
CA ALA A 360 8.23 11.83 -15.29
C ALA A 360 6.92 12.63 -15.39
N GLU A 361 6.57 13.37 -14.34
CA GLU A 361 5.44 14.31 -14.31
C GLU A 361 5.60 15.43 -15.36
N GLU A 362 6.78 16.03 -15.46
CA GLU A 362 7.06 17.12 -16.41
C GLU A 362 7.21 16.62 -17.86
N GLY A 363 7.67 15.37 -18.03
CA GLY A 363 7.97 14.74 -19.31
C GLY A 363 6.85 13.85 -19.84
N PHE A 364 7.11 12.54 -19.91
CA PHE A 364 6.30 11.61 -20.69
C PHE A 364 4.91 11.31 -20.10
N LEU A 365 4.61 11.68 -18.84
CA LEU A 365 3.27 11.54 -18.27
C LEU A 365 2.39 12.79 -18.43
N ASN A 366 2.98 13.92 -18.86
CA ASN A 366 2.34 15.24 -18.90
C ASN A 366 1.07 15.28 -19.77
N PHE A 367 0.95 14.41 -20.79
CA PHE A 367 -0.23 14.37 -21.66
C PHE A 367 -1.44 13.61 -21.07
N ALA A 368 -1.25 12.82 -20.01
CA ALA A 368 -2.28 11.95 -19.44
C ALA A 368 -2.80 12.44 -18.08
N VAL A 369 -2.10 13.37 -17.43
CA VAL A 369 -2.40 13.85 -16.08
C VAL A 369 -2.68 15.35 -16.05
N TYR A 370 -3.56 15.79 -15.16
CA TYR A 370 -3.85 17.21 -14.97
C TYR A 370 -2.70 17.91 -14.25
N LYS A 371 -2.57 19.23 -14.46
CA LYS A 371 -1.59 20.04 -13.72
C LYS A 371 -2.05 20.22 -12.27
N SER A 372 -1.07 20.25 -11.36
CA SER A 372 -1.29 20.57 -9.95
C SER A 372 -0.96 22.04 -9.69
N GLU A 373 -1.81 22.76 -8.95
CA GLU A 373 -1.48 24.11 -8.48
C GLU A 373 -0.53 24.11 -7.28
N LEU A 374 -0.27 22.93 -6.67
CA LEU A 374 0.67 22.77 -5.55
C LEU A 374 2.14 22.78 -6.02
N GLY A 375 2.38 22.96 -7.32
CA GLY A 375 3.69 22.88 -7.94
C GLY A 375 4.13 21.43 -8.18
N VAL A 376 5.41 21.26 -8.49
CA VAL A 376 6.02 19.94 -8.68
C VAL A 376 6.57 19.42 -7.36
N LEU A 377 6.71 18.09 -7.25
CA LEU A 377 7.23 17.43 -6.05
C LEU A 377 8.67 17.90 -5.71
N ARG A 378 8.89 18.38 -4.49
CA ARG A 378 10.20 18.85 -3.98
C ARG A 378 10.54 18.23 -2.64
N GLY A 379 11.75 17.68 -2.54
CA GLY A 379 12.31 17.18 -1.30
C GLY A 379 13.19 18.20 -0.58
N GLU A 380 13.87 17.76 0.47
CA GLU A 380 14.91 18.53 1.16
C GLU A 380 16.22 18.52 0.36
N GLU A 381 16.81 19.70 0.15
CA GLU A 381 18.05 19.86 -0.62
C GLU A 381 19.28 19.36 0.15
N GLY A 382 20.29 18.89 -0.58
CA GLY A 382 21.62 18.58 0.00
C GLY A 382 21.66 17.32 0.85
N CYS A 383 20.64 16.46 0.77
CA CYS A 383 20.63 15.23 1.56
C CYS A 383 21.64 14.19 1.04
N SER A 384 21.99 14.20 -0.23
CA SER A 384 22.86 13.19 -0.87
C SER A 384 24.32 13.62 -1.09
N LEU A 385 24.71 14.82 -0.63
CA LEU A 385 26.09 15.35 -0.69
C LEU A 385 26.96 14.98 0.52
#